data_AF-A0A8H2PU63-F1
#
_entry.id   AF-A0A8H2PU63-F1
#
_cell.length_a   1.000
_cell.length_b   1.000
_cell.length_c   1.000
_cell.angle_alpha   90.00
_cell.angle_beta   90.00
_cell.angle_gamma   90.00
#
_symmetry.space_group_name_H-M   'P 1'
#
loop_
_entity.id
_entity.type
_entity.pdbx_description
1 polymer ?
#
loop_
_entity_poly.entity_id
_entity_poly.type
_entity_poly.pdbx_seq_one_letter_code
_entity_poly.pdbx_strand_id
1 'polypeptide(L)'
;MKISKGFWGMLSAILVVGIAFYSYLAIASKPEILNGYKEGSEEYKGYTFARDNQLKSKEECSIATTEFPELPKVSNDFMSGCKSYFKKPSE
;
A
#
# COMPACT_ATOMS: atom_id res chain seq x y z
N MET A 1 -15.78 42.69 -20.98
CA MET A 1 -16.12 41.28 -21.28
C MET A 1 -17.29 40.88 -20.38
N LYS A 2 -18.52 40.77 -20.91
CA LYS A 2 -19.71 40.40 -20.10
C LYS A 2 -19.77 38.88 -20.01
N ILE A 3 -19.39 38.33 -18.87
CA ILE A 3 -19.49 36.90 -18.60
C ILE A 3 -20.98 36.54 -18.46
N SER A 4 -21.47 35.66 -19.32
CA SER A 4 -22.86 35.20 -19.32
C SER A 4 -23.14 34.32 -18.09
N LYS A 5 -24.37 34.38 -17.56
CA LYS A 5 -24.82 33.48 -16.49
C LYS A 5 -24.66 31.99 -16.87
N GLY A 6 -24.78 31.66 -18.16
CA GLY A 6 -24.54 30.30 -18.67
C GLY A 6 -23.07 29.87 -18.57
N PHE A 7 -22.13 30.80 -18.75
CA PHE A 7 -20.70 30.53 -18.58
C PHE A 7 -20.37 30.24 -17.11
N TRP A 8 -21.03 30.93 -16.17
CA TRP A 8 -20.84 30.69 -14.74
C TRP A 8 -21.41 29.33 -14.30
N GLY A 9 -22.57 28.94 -14.84
CA GLY A 9 -23.14 27.60 -14.62
C GLY A 9 -22.23 26.48 -15.14
N MET A 10 -21.67 26.65 -16.34
CA MET A 10 -20.71 25.70 -16.91
C MET A 10 -19.44 25.59 -16.07
N LEU A 11 -18.85 26.71 -15.64
CA LEU A 11 -17.68 26.69 -14.76
C LEU A 11 -17.96 26.01 -13.42
N SER A 12 -19.14 26.24 -12.84
CA SER A 12 -19.56 25.59 -11.59
C SER A 12 -19.65 24.07 -11.77
N ALA A 13 -20.23 23.58 -12.86
CA ALA A 13 -20.30 22.15 -13.14
C ALA A 13 -18.91 21.50 -13.29
N ILE A 14 -18.00 22.15 -14.03
CA ILE A 14 -16.62 21.69 -14.21
C ILE A 14 -15.89 21.61 -12.85
N LEU A 15 -16.08 22.63 -12.00
CA LEU A 15 -15.48 22.66 -10.67
C LEU A 15 -15.92 21.47 -9.81
N VAL A 16 -17.22 21.17 -9.80
CA VAL A 16 -17.78 20.05 -9.00
C VAL A 16 -17.22 18.70 -9.48
N VAL A 17 -17.18 18.47 -10.79
CA VAL A 17 -16.61 17.25 -11.37
C VAL A 17 -15.12 17.14 -11.05
N GLY A 18 -14.38 18.24 -11.16
CA GLY A 18 -12.95 18.29 -10.81
C GLY A 18 -12.68 17.93 -9.35
N ILE A 19 -13.49 18.46 -8.41
CA ILE A 19 -13.36 18.15 -6.98
C ILE A 19 -13.68 16.67 -6.70
N ALA A 20 -14.73 16.14 -7.31
CA ALA A 20 -15.11 14.73 -7.14
C ALA A 20 -14.01 13.79 -7.66
N PHE A 21 -13.47 14.07 -8.85
CA PHE A 21 -12.39 13.28 -9.44
C PHE A 21 -11.09 13.37 -8.63
N TYR A 22 -10.70 14.56 -8.19
CA TYR A 22 -9.55 14.75 -7.33
C TYR A 22 -9.70 14.00 -5.99
N SER A 23 -10.89 14.05 -5.39
CA SER A 23 -11.17 13.32 -4.14
C SER A 23 -11.08 11.81 -4.32
N TYR A 24 -11.62 11.28 -5.43
CA TYR A 24 -11.48 9.86 -5.78
C TYR A 24 -10.01 9.47 -5.95
N LEU A 25 -9.25 10.23 -6.73
CA LEU A 25 -7.82 9.99 -6.92
C LEU A 25 -7.05 10.05 -5.60
N ALA A 26 -7.35 11.02 -4.74
CA ALA A 26 -6.69 11.17 -3.43
C ALA A 26 -6.96 9.98 -2.49
N ILE A 27 -8.09 9.27 -2.65
CA ILE A 27 -8.39 8.02 -1.92
C ILE A 27 -7.70 6.83 -2.58
N ALA A 28 -7.82 6.69 -3.91
CA ALA A 28 -7.24 5.59 -4.68
C ALA A 28 -5.70 5.59 -4.69
N SER A 29 -5.08 6.76 -4.55
CA SER A 29 -3.61 6.92 -4.51
C SER A 29 -3.05 6.93 -3.09
N LYS A 30 -3.88 6.72 -2.05
CA LYS A 30 -3.33 6.44 -0.73
C LYS A 30 -2.57 5.12 -0.84
N PRO A 31 -1.24 5.11 -0.61
CA PRO A 31 -0.48 3.87 -0.63
C PRO A 31 -1.15 2.95 0.37
N GLU A 32 -1.39 1.70 0.00
CA GLU A 32 -2.06 0.77 0.88
C GLU A 32 -1.14 0.55 2.09
N ILE A 33 -1.48 1.19 3.22
CA ILE A 33 -0.69 1.05 4.44
C ILE A 33 -1.10 -0.27 5.07
N LEU A 34 -0.40 -1.33 4.69
CA LEU A 34 -0.64 -2.66 5.23
C LEU A 34 0.19 -2.81 6.52
N ASN A 35 -0.50 -2.89 7.65
CA ASN A 35 0.12 -2.98 8.98
C ASN A 35 1.13 -1.86 9.31
N GLY A 36 0.89 -0.65 8.81
CA GLY A 36 1.80 0.49 9.00
C GLY A 36 2.92 0.61 7.96
N TYR A 37 3.06 -0.34 7.03
CA TYR A 37 4.09 -0.31 6.00
C TYR A 37 3.60 0.34 4.72
N LYS A 38 4.44 1.19 4.13
CA LYS A 38 4.17 1.81 2.83
C LYS A 38 4.32 0.76 1.73
N GLU A 39 3.33 0.68 0.87
CA GLU A 39 3.39 -0.14 -0.34
C GLU A 39 4.71 0.06 -1.11
N GLY A 40 5.35 -1.05 -1.46
CA GLY A 40 6.65 -1.09 -2.12
C GLY A 40 7.88 -1.04 -1.20
N SER A 41 7.72 -0.78 0.11
CA SER A 41 8.81 -0.93 1.07
C SER A 41 9.22 -2.39 1.25
N GLU A 42 10.44 -2.63 1.73
CA GLU A 42 10.93 -3.99 1.97
C GLU A 42 10.11 -4.70 3.06
N GLU A 43 9.69 -3.98 4.10
CA GLU A 43 8.80 -4.50 5.13
C GLU A 43 7.41 -4.85 4.59
N TYR A 44 6.86 -4.04 3.68
CA TYR A 44 5.59 -4.35 3.01
C TYR A 44 5.71 -5.65 2.20
N LYS A 45 6.81 -5.83 1.45
CA LYS A 45 7.08 -7.06 0.71
C LYS A 45 7.21 -8.27 1.64
N GLY A 46 7.89 -8.12 2.77
CA GLY A 46 8.00 -9.17 3.77
C GLY A 46 6.65 -9.56 4.39
N TYR A 47 5.86 -8.56 4.77
CA TYR A 47 4.54 -8.76 5.37
C TYR A 47 3.58 -9.45 4.40
N THR A 48 3.54 -8.98 3.15
CA THR A 48 2.72 -9.58 2.08
C THR A 48 3.20 -10.99 1.72
N PHE A 49 4.51 -11.25 1.69
CA PHE A 49 5.05 -12.60 1.51
C PHE A 49 4.50 -13.58 2.55
N ALA A 50 4.50 -13.22 3.84
CA ALA A 50 3.96 -14.07 4.90
C ALA A 50 2.46 -14.35 4.72
N ARG A 51 1.69 -13.31 4.39
CA ARG A 51 0.25 -13.37 4.13
C ARG A 51 -0.08 -14.25 2.93
N ASP A 52 0.58 -14.01 1.81
CA ASP A 52 0.26 -14.60 0.50
C ASP A 52 0.72 -16.07 0.43
N ASN A 53 1.81 -16.43 1.10
CA ASN A 53 2.25 -17.82 1.26
C ASN A 53 1.57 -18.54 2.43
N GLN A 54 0.62 -17.88 3.12
CA GLN A 54 -0.14 -18.45 4.24
C GLN A 54 0.73 -19.12 5.31
N LEU A 55 1.89 -18.52 5.58
CA LEU A 55 2.88 -19.03 6.51
C LEU A 55 2.23 -19.26 7.88
N LYS A 56 2.63 -20.33 8.56
CA LYS A 56 2.04 -20.74 9.85
C LYS A 56 2.77 -20.16 11.04
N SER A 57 4.02 -19.75 10.87
CA SER A 57 4.86 -19.25 11.95
C SER A 57 5.93 -18.27 11.48
N LYS A 58 6.47 -17.48 12.41
CA LYS A 58 7.51 -16.47 12.14
C LYS A 58 8.84 -17.09 11.72
N GLU A 59 9.06 -18.35 12.05
CA GLU A 59 10.24 -19.15 11.69
C GLU A 59 10.27 -19.44 10.18
N GLU A 60 9.09 -19.61 9.57
CA GLU A 60 8.92 -19.85 8.14
C GLU A 60 9.29 -18.64 7.27
N CYS A 61 9.43 -17.44 7.85
CA CYS A 61 9.96 -16.29 7.10
C CYS A 61 11.35 -16.54 6.52
N SER A 62 12.13 -17.45 7.11
CA SER A 62 13.44 -17.84 6.60
C SER A 62 13.40 -18.62 5.28
N ILE A 63 12.24 -19.19 4.92
CA ILE A 63 12.03 -19.91 3.65
C ILE A 63 12.35 -19.02 2.45
N ALA A 64 12.07 -17.71 2.53
CA ALA A 64 12.41 -16.73 1.51
C ALA A 64 13.92 -16.68 1.17
N THR A 65 14.78 -17.18 2.07
CA THR A 65 16.23 -17.32 1.84
C THR A 65 16.64 -18.76 1.56
N THR A 66 15.92 -19.74 2.10
CA THR A 66 16.27 -21.16 2.02
C THR A 66 15.84 -21.83 0.71
N GLU A 67 14.73 -21.39 0.11
CA GLU A 67 14.26 -21.96 -1.17
C GLU A 67 15.10 -21.51 -2.37
N PHE A 68 15.77 -20.38 -2.26
CA PHE A 68 16.62 -19.82 -3.32
C PHE A 68 17.96 -19.36 -2.76
N PRO A 69 18.83 -20.31 -2.31
CA PRO A 69 20.11 -19.97 -1.68
C PRO A 69 21.09 -19.31 -2.66
N GLU A 70 20.85 -19.45 -3.96
CA GLU A 70 21.58 -18.82 -5.07
C GLU A 70 21.30 -17.31 -5.18
N LEU A 71 20.18 -16.83 -4.62
CA LEU A 71 19.77 -15.43 -4.69
C LEU A 71 20.33 -14.63 -3.51
N PRO A 72 20.53 -13.30 -3.68
CA PRO A 72 20.89 -12.43 -2.58
C PRO A 72 19.92 -12.60 -1.40
N LYS A 73 20.48 -12.71 -0.20
CA LYS A 73 19.66 -12.78 1.02
C LYS A 73 18.71 -11.60 1.07
N VAL A 74 17.46 -11.88 1.42
CA VAL A 74 16.45 -10.83 1.64
C VAL A 74 16.94 -9.84 2.72
N SER A 75 16.49 -8.59 2.61
CA SER A 75 16.89 -7.53 3.53
C SER A 75 16.42 -7.81 4.97
N ASN A 76 17.08 -7.21 5.95
CA ASN A 76 16.63 -7.29 7.34
C ASN A 76 15.22 -6.67 7.52
N ASP A 77 14.91 -5.64 6.75
CA ASP A 77 13.61 -4.97 6.74
C ASP A 77 12.52 -5.90 6.20
N PHE A 78 12.80 -6.64 5.13
CA PHE A 78 11.92 -7.71 4.65
C PHE A 78 11.65 -8.74 5.74
N MET A 79 12.69 -9.23 6.43
CA MET A 79 12.52 -10.19 7.52
C MET A 79 11.71 -9.62 8.69
N SER A 80 11.88 -8.34 8.99
CA SER A 80 11.12 -7.62 10.01
C SER A 80 9.63 -7.54 9.65
N GLY A 81 9.32 -7.17 8.40
CA GLY A 81 7.97 -7.14 7.86
C GLY A 81 7.29 -8.50 7.84
N CYS A 82 8.02 -9.55 7.43
CA CYS A 82 7.48 -10.93 7.44
C CYS A 82 7.12 -11.38 8.86
N LYS A 83 8.02 -11.15 9.83
CA LYS A 83 7.75 -11.53 11.23
C LYS A 83 6.64 -10.71 11.86
N SER A 84 6.42 -9.47 11.42
CA SER A 84 5.38 -8.62 11.99
C SER A 84 3.96 -9.03 11.58
N TYR A 85 3.80 -9.80 10.50
CA TYR A 85 2.52 -10.46 10.16
C TYR A 85 1.97 -11.32 11.31
N PHE A 86 2.85 -11.96 12.07
CA PHE A 86 2.49 -12.84 13.19
C PHE A 86 2.39 -12.11 14.53
N LYS A 87 2.73 -10.82 14.58
CA LYS A 87 2.50 -10.04 15.80
C LYS A 87 0.99 -9.84 15.91
N LYS A 88 0.39 -10.35 16.98
CA LYS A 88 -0.98 -9.97 17.34
C LYS A 88 -1.03 -8.45 17.47
N PRO A 89 -2.16 -7.80 17.11
CA PRO A 89 -2.40 -6.45 17.60
C PRO A 89 -2.25 -6.51 19.12
N SER A 90 -1.39 -5.67 19.68
CA SER A 90 -1.36 -5.48 21.13
C SER A 90 -2.78 -5.15 21.59
N GLU A 91 -3.33 -5.95 22.50
CA GLU A 91 -4.61 -5.69 23.20
C GLU A 91 -4.66 -4.28 23.80
#